data_AF-A0A5C6N737-F1
#
_entry.id   AF-A0A5C6N737-F1
#
_cell.length_a   1.000
_cell.length_b   1.000
_cell.length_c   1.000
_cell.angle_alpha   90.00
_cell.angle_beta   90.00
_cell.angle_gamma   90.00
#
_symmetry.space_group_name_H-M   'P 1'
#
loop_
_entity.id
_entity.type
_entity.pdbx_description
1 polymer ?
#
loop_
_entity_poly.entity_id
_entity_poly.type
_entity_poly.pdbx_seq_one_letter_code
_entity_poly.pdbx_strand_id
1 'polypeptide(L)'
;MAPCKRRAFDAEFKLKAISHAVEHGNRAAAREFNVNESMVRKWRKQQDDLRQVKKTQRSFRGNKARNGETRRASYVTIGQWIVNAWASTVVRAFGKAGIVTEMPDNTSDTDPDDDFDETEPAMLDAVFAQLFNSDTEEEEFEGFLDEE
;
A
#
# COMPACT_ATOMS: atom_id res chain seq x y z
N MET A 1 -22.57 30.35 18.86
CA MET A 1 -21.39 30.77 18.07
C MET A 1 -21.55 30.25 16.66
N ALA A 2 -21.59 31.13 15.66
CA ALA A 2 -21.65 30.68 14.26
C ALA A 2 -20.34 29.96 13.88
N PRO A 3 -20.39 28.88 13.07
CA PRO A 3 -19.19 28.17 12.63
C PRO A 3 -18.30 29.12 11.82
N CYS A 4 -17.06 29.30 12.25
CA CYS A 4 -16.10 30.09 11.48
C CYS A 4 -15.77 29.36 10.16
N LYS A 5 -15.98 30.04 9.02
CA LYS A 5 -15.63 29.48 7.71
C LYS A 5 -14.13 29.16 7.68
N ARG A 6 -13.79 27.90 7.43
CA ARG A 6 -12.39 27.47 7.28
C ARG A 6 -11.80 28.13 6.02
N ARG A 7 -10.71 28.87 6.19
CA ARG A 7 -9.97 29.50 5.08
C ARG A 7 -8.85 28.57 4.60
N ALA A 8 -8.70 28.47 3.28
CA ALA A 8 -7.55 27.83 2.65
C ALA A 8 -6.51 28.91 2.30
N PHE A 9 -5.24 28.64 2.59
CA PHE A 9 -4.15 29.60 2.40
C PHE A 9 -3.15 29.07 1.38
N ASP A 10 -2.70 29.93 0.48
CA ASP A 10 -1.67 29.64 -0.52
C ASP A 10 -0.31 29.40 0.15
N ALA A 11 0.57 28.63 -0.50
CA ALA A 11 1.88 28.29 0.04
C ALA A 11 2.75 29.55 0.24
N GLU A 12 2.69 30.50 -0.69
CA GLU A 12 3.39 31.78 -0.56
C GLU A 12 2.96 32.59 0.67
N PHE A 13 1.65 32.61 0.96
CA PHE A 13 1.11 33.32 2.11
C PHE A 13 1.61 32.66 3.41
N LYS A 14 1.63 31.33 3.44
CA LYS A 14 2.16 30.58 4.60
C LYS A 14 3.65 30.88 4.81
N LEU A 15 4.44 30.95 3.73
CA LEU A 15 5.86 31.31 3.80
C LEU A 15 6.07 32.75 4.31
N LYS A 16 5.25 33.71 3.87
CA LYS A 16 5.28 35.10 4.37
C LYS A 16 4.92 35.18 5.86
N ALA A 17 3.92 34.42 6.30
CA ALA A 17 3.56 34.35 7.71
C ALA A 17 4.69 33.71 8.56
N ILE A 18 5.39 32.71 8.01
CA ILE A 18 6.55 32.09 8.65
C ILE A 18 7.71 33.09 8.78
N SER A 19 8.04 33.84 7.73
CA SER A 19 9.16 34.80 7.79
C SER A 19 8.93 35.84 8.89
N HIS A 20 7.73 36.40 8.97
CA HIS A 20 7.36 37.32 10.05
C HIS A 20 7.35 36.64 11.43
N ALA A 21 6.97 35.36 11.52
CA ALA A 21 7.00 34.61 12.77
C ALA A 21 8.42 34.26 13.25
N VAL A 22 9.40 34.19 12.34
CA VAL A 22 10.82 34.04 12.68
C VAL A 22 11.35 35.34 13.30
N GLU A 23 10.95 36.49 12.77
CA GLU A 23 11.39 37.81 13.26
C GLU A 23 10.68 38.24 14.55
N HIS A 24 9.35 38.12 14.61
CA HIS A 24 8.51 38.70 15.67
C HIS A 24 7.86 37.66 16.59
N GLY A 25 8.02 36.37 16.28
CA GLY A 25 7.38 35.27 16.99
C GLY A 25 5.98 34.91 16.48
N ASN A 26 5.51 33.71 16.82
CA ASN A 26 4.27 33.13 16.26
C ASN A 26 3.01 33.92 16.64
N ARG A 27 2.94 34.48 17.87
CA ARG A 27 1.77 35.26 18.32
C ARG A 27 1.66 36.61 17.62
N ALA A 28 2.78 37.25 17.31
CA ALA A 28 2.80 38.50 16.55
C ALA A 28 2.34 38.25 15.11
N ALA A 29 2.88 37.23 14.45
CA ALA A 29 2.43 36.83 13.10
C ALA A 29 0.94 36.44 13.07
N ALA A 30 0.45 35.73 14.09
CA ALA A 30 -0.96 35.38 14.19
C ALA A 30 -1.88 36.63 14.20
N ARG A 31 -1.48 37.68 14.92
CA ARG A 31 -2.20 38.97 14.97
C ARG A 31 -2.10 39.71 13.65
N GLU A 32 -0.89 39.84 13.10
CA GLU A 32 -0.62 40.59 11.86
C GLU A 32 -1.38 40.02 10.65
N PHE A 33 -1.34 38.70 10.49
CA PHE A 33 -1.96 38.02 9.36
C PHE A 33 -3.40 37.57 9.61
N ASN A 34 -3.95 37.85 10.81
CA ASN A 34 -5.26 37.38 11.28
C ASN A 34 -5.45 35.87 11.06
N VAL A 35 -4.48 35.08 11.53
CA VAL A 35 -4.46 33.63 11.44
C VAL A 35 -4.29 33.04 12.83
N ASN A 36 -4.85 31.85 13.09
CA ASN A 36 -4.61 31.20 14.37
C ASN A 36 -3.13 30.86 14.55
N GLU A 37 -2.59 31.12 15.72
CA GLU A 37 -1.18 30.84 16.06
C GLU A 37 -0.82 29.36 15.89
N SER A 38 -1.77 28.47 16.14
CA SER A 38 -1.61 27.03 15.92
C SER A 38 -1.34 26.67 14.45
N MET A 39 -1.89 27.44 13.51
CA MET A 39 -1.62 27.28 12.08
C MET A 39 -0.21 27.77 11.73
N VAL A 40 0.22 28.91 12.28
CA VAL A 40 1.59 29.44 12.10
C VAL A 40 2.61 28.42 12.61
N ARG A 41 2.39 27.88 13.81
CA ARG A 41 3.25 26.83 14.39
C ARG A 41 3.32 25.59 13.49
N LYS A 42 2.17 25.16 12.95
CA LYS A 42 2.12 24.03 12.02
C LYS A 42 2.89 24.33 10.73
N TRP A 43 2.72 25.50 10.14
CA TRP A 43 3.39 25.87 8.91
C TRP A 43 4.90 25.96 9.07
N ARG A 44 5.40 26.41 10.23
CA ARG A 44 6.84 26.35 10.54
C ARG A 44 7.40 24.93 10.50
N LYS A 45 6.66 23.94 11.01
CA LYS A 45 7.07 22.52 10.90
C LYS A 45 7.04 22.01 9.45
N GLN A 46 6.21 22.59 8.59
CA GLN A 46 6.06 22.23 7.18
C GLN A 46 6.84 23.18 6.25
N GLN A 47 7.78 23.96 6.78
CA GLN A 47 8.43 25.03 6.03
C GLN A 47 9.17 24.50 4.79
N ASP A 48 9.87 23.37 4.92
CA ASP A 48 10.64 22.81 3.81
C ASP A 48 9.72 22.26 2.72
N ASP A 49 8.66 21.55 3.10
CA ASP A 49 7.60 21.12 2.17
C ASP A 49 6.97 22.31 1.44
N LEU A 50 6.71 23.41 2.16
CA LEU A 50 6.13 24.63 1.60
C LEU A 50 7.05 25.33 0.60
N ARG A 51 8.38 25.14 0.71
CA ARG A 51 9.37 25.68 -0.25
C ARG A 51 9.43 24.86 -1.54
N GLN A 52 9.14 23.56 -1.47
CA GLN A 52 9.20 22.66 -2.63
C GLN A 52 7.93 22.72 -3.49
N VAL A 53 6.77 23.04 -2.90
CA VAL A 53 5.51 23.11 -3.64
C VAL A 53 5.32 24.40 -4.43
N LYS A 54 4.40 24.38 -5.39
CA LYS A 54 3.96 25.57 -6.12
C LYS A 54 3.40 26.62 -5.16
N LYS A 55 3.68 27.90 -5.43
CA LYS A 55 3.25 29.05 -4.61
C LYS A 55 1.73 29.09 -4.36
N THR A 56 0.93 28.66 -5.34
CA THR A 56 -0.55 28.60 -5.29
C THR A 56 -1.10 27.35 -4.60
N GLN A 57 -0.25 26.46 -4.08
CA GLN A 57 -0.71 25.21 -3.48
C GLN A 57 -1.34 25.47 -2.10
N ARG A 58 -2.65 25.19 -2.00
CA ARG A 58 -3.43 25.44 -0.77
C ARG A 58 -3.42 24.29 0.23
N SER A 59 -3.36 23.05 -0.26
CA SER A 59 -3.44 21.85 0.58
C SER A 59 -2.51 20.76 0.08
N PHE A 60 -1.93 19.99 1.00
CA PHE A 60 -1.18 18.77 0.70
C PHE A 60 -2.08 17.53 0.60
N ARG A 61 -3.41 17.71 0.50
CA ARG A 61 -4.32 16.58 0.33
C ARG A 61 -4.07 15.98 -1.06
N GLY A 62 -3.93 14.66 -1.13
CA GLY A 62 -3.61 13.93 -2.36
C GLY A 62 -4.59 14.23 -3.50
N ASN A 63 -4.17 13.89 -4.73
CA ASN A 63 -4.96 14.05 -5.95
C ASN A 63 -6.30 13.31 -5.81
N LYS A 64 -7.32 14.04 -5.37
CA LYS A 64 -8.70 13.60 -5.51
C LYS A 64 -9.03 13.62 -7.00
N ALA A 65 -9.80 12.64 -7.45
CA ALA A 65 -10.45 12.76 -8.74
C ALA A 65 -11.27 14.07 -8.76
N ARG A 66 -11.55 14.60 -9.95
CA ARG A 66 -12.34 15.84 -10.15
C ARG A 66 -13.67 15.83 -9.37
N ASN A 67 -14.15 14.65 -8.99
CA ASN A 67 -15.43 14.37 -8.37
C ASN A 67 -15.33 14.19 -6.83
N GLY A 68 -14.15 14.38 -6.23
CA GLY A 68 -13.93 14.21 -4.79
C GLY A 68 -13.66 12.79 -4.31
N GLU A 69 -13.81 11.80 -5.20
CA GLU A 69 -13.48 10.40 -4.93
C GLU A 69 -11.96 10.19 -4.92
N THR A 70 -11.52 9.35 -3.99
CA THR A 70 -10.13 8.88 -3.96
C THR A 70 -10.04 7.84 -5.08
N ARG A 71 -9.16 8.06 -6.07
CA ARG A 71 -8.99 7.09 -7.17
C ARG A 71 -8.66 5.73 -6.54
N ARG A 72 -9.48 4.70 -6.81
CA ARG A 72 -9.13 3.32 -6.45
C ARG A 72 -7.76 3.00 -7.07
N ALA A 73 -6.89 2.34 -6.29
CA ALA A 73 -5.64 1.82 -6.83
C ALA A 73 -5.96 0.87 -7.99
N SER A 74 -5.18 0.92 -9.07
CA SER A 74 -5.34 -0.03 -10.17
C SER A 74 -5.00 -1.44 -9.69
N TYR A 75 -5.57 -2.45 -10.34
CA TYR A 75 -5.24 -3.86 -10.05
C TYR A 75 -3.73 -4.13 -10.13
N VAL A 76 -3.02 -3.44 -11.04
CA VAL A 76 -1.54 -3.51 -11.15
C VAL A 76 -0.86 -3.05 -9.85
N THR A 77 -1.27 -1.90 -9.30
CA THR A 77 -0.70 -1.38 -8.05
C THR A 77 -1.01 -2.29 -6.86
N ILE A 78 -2.22 -2.85 -6.81
CA ILE A 78 -2.63 -3.79 -5.78
C ILE A 78 -1.79 -5.08 -5.87
N GLY A 79 -1.61 -5.61 -7.08
CA GLY A 79 -0.75 -6.78 -7.31
C GLY A 79 0.69 -6.54 -6.85
N GLN A 80 1.26 -5.38 -7.17
CA GLN A 80 2.61 -5.04 -6.72
C GLN A 80 2.74 -4.97 -5.19
N TRP A 81 1.72 -4.47 -4.48
CA TRP A 81 1.73 -4.48 -3.01
C TRP A 81 1.67 -5.89 -2.44
N ILE A 82 0.85 -6.76 -3.03
CA ILE A 82 0.76 -8.17 -2.62
C ILE A 82 2.11 -8.85 -2.83
N VAL A 83 2.71 -8.72 -4.02
CA VAL A 83 4.03 -9.30 -4.31
C VAL A 83 5.09 -8.76 -3.34
N ASN A 84 5.16 -7.45 -3.12
CA ASN A 84 6.16 -6.87 -2.22
C ASN A 84 5.97 -7.32 -0.76
N ALA A 85 4.73 -7.46 -0.29
CA ALA A 85 4.44 -7.91 1.07
C ALA A 85 4.69 -9.40 1.27
N TRP A 86 4.35 -10.22 0.26
CA TRP A 86 4.39 -11.67 0.37
C TRP A 86 5.72 -12.27 -0.07
N ALA A 87 6.47 -11.64 -0.99
CA ALA A 87 7.76 -12.15 -1.45
C ALA A 87 8.73 -12.35 -0.29
N SER A 88 8.86 -11.37 0.61
CA SER A 88 9.77 -11.51 1.75
C SER A 88 9.33 -12.60 2.73
N THR A 89 8.02 -12.75 2.97
CA THR A 89 7.47 -13.71 3.93
C THR A 89 7.55 -15.13 3.41
N VAL A 90 7.16 -15.34 2.15
CA VAL A 90 7.19 -16.64 1.48
C VAL A 90 8.63 -17.10 1.26
N VAL A 91 9.51 -16.25 0.71
CA VAL A 91 10.93 -16.63 0.50
C VAL A 91 11.61 -16.98 1.83
N ARG A 92 11.33 -16.24 2.91
CA ARG A 92 11.86 -16.55 4.25
C ARG A 92 11.30 -17.84 4.82
N ALA A 93 10.00 -18.10 4.66
CA ALA A 93 9.37 -19.32 5.15
C ALA A 93 9.91 -20.56 4.42
N PHE A 94 10.05 -20.46 3.08
CA PHE A 94 10.60 -21.54 2.26
C PHE A 94 12.09 -21.78 2.51
N GLY A 95 12.89 -20.72 2.73
CA GLY A 95 14.27 -20.87 3.19
C GLY A 95 14.38 -21.47 4.60
N LYS A 96 13.51 -21.06 5.54
CA LYS A 96 13.46 -21.64 6.90
C LYS A 96 13.05 -23.13 6.89
N ALA A 97 12.19 -23.51 5.95
CA ALA A 97 11.74 -24.89 5.76
C ALA A 97 12.73 -25.74 4.94
N GLY A 98 13.84 -25.15 4.46
CA GLY A 98 14.84 -25.85 3.65
C GLY A 98 14.32 -26.31 2.28
N ILE A 99 13.20 -25.76 1.79
CA ILE A 99 12.61 -26.10 0.50
C ILE A 99 13.36 -25.40 -0.64
N VAL A 100 13.93 -24.23 -0.37
CA VAL A 100 14.87 -23.55 -1.28
C VAL A 100 16.27 -23.81 -0.74
N THR A 101 16.95 -24.80 -1.30
CA THR A 101 18.38 -25.01 -1.11
C THR A 101 19.10 -23.88 -1.83
N GLU A 102 19.91 -23.10 -1.11
CA GLU A 102 20.87 -22.20 -1.72
C GLU A 102 21.63 -22.94 -2.81
N MET A 103 21.53 -22.47 -4.07
CA MET A 103 22.26 -23.03 -5.19
C MET A 103 23.76 -22.89 -4.91
N PRO A 104 24.53 -23.99 -4.75
CA PRO A 104 25.98 -23.87 -4.79
C PRO A 104 26.39 -23.55 -6.21
N ASP A 105 27.17 -22.47 -6.33
CA ASP A 105 27.89 -22.10 -7.53
C ASP A 105 28.75 -23.28 -8.04
N ASN A 106 28.59 -23.57 -9.33
CA ASN A 106 29.50 -24.30 -10.21
C ASN A 106 30.84 -24.82 -9.61
N THR A 107 30.88 -26.09 -9.25
CA THR A 107 32.10 -26.88 -9.52
C THR A 107 31.73 -28.33 -9.74
N SER A 108 32.31 -28.84 -10.83
CA SER A 108 32.21 -30.22 -11.29
C SER A 108 32.61 -31.21 -10.20
N ASP A 109 31.99 -32.37 -10.23
CA ASP A 109 32.61 -33.70 -10.18
C ASP A 109 31.67 -34.66 -9.42
N THR A 110 30.78 -35.38 -10.12
CA THR A 110 30.29 -36.71 -9.71
C THR A 110 29.77 -37.47 -10.93
N ASP A 111 30.12 -38.75 -10.96
CA ASP A 111 30.18 -39.73 -12.06
C ASP A 111 28.89 -39.99 -12.87
N PRO A 112 29.02 -40.40 -14.15
CA PRO A 112 27.90 -40.75 -15.02
C PRO A 112 27.66 -42.28 -15.01
N ASP A 113 27.12 -42.84 -13.93
CA ASP A 113 26.63 -44.23 -13.91
C ASP A 113 25.52 -44.37 -12.86
N ASP A 114 24.33 -43.84 -13.16
CA ASP A 114 23.10 -44.24 -12.45
C ASP A 114 21.94 -44.28 -13.45
N ASP A 115 21.64 -45.49 -13.93
CA ASP A 115 20.43 -45.85 -14.67
C ASP A 115 19.20 -45.64 -13.77
N PHE A 116 18.57 -44.47 -13.86
CA PHE A 116 17.27 -44.22 -13.23
C PHE A 116 16.15 -44.18 -14.28
N ASP A 117 15.32 -45.21 -14.22
CA ASP A 117 14.16 -45.51 -15.07
C ASP A 117 13.20 -44.31 -15.21
N GLU A 118 12.85 -43.97 -16.45
CA GLU A 118 11.90 -42.90 -16.78
C GLU A 118 10.51 -43.25 -16.25
N THR A 119 10.17 -42.78 -15.06
CA THR A 119 8.81 -42.92 -14.52
C THR A 119 7.90 -41.87 -15.19
N GLU A 120 7.03 -42.34 -16.09
CA GLU A 120 6.07 -41.55 -16.87
C GLU A 120 5.28 -40.50 -16.06
N PRO A 121 5.40 -39.20 -16.38
CA PRO A 121 4.74 -38.10 -15.67
C PRO A 121 3.27 -37.83 -16.07
N ALA A 122 2.65 -38.66 -16.92
CA ALA A 122 1.34 -38.35 -17.51
C ALA A 122 0.12 -38.76 -16.65
N MET A 123 0.25 -39.76 -15.77
CA MET A 123 -0.92 -40.33 -15.07
C MET A 123 -1.45 -39.48 -13.91
N LEU A 124 -0.61 -38.66 -13.29
CA LEU A 124 -1.00 -37.87 -12.12
C LEU A 124 -1.92 -36.69 -12.50
N ASP A 125 -1.71 -36.10 -13.68
CA ASP A 125 -2.45 -34.91 -14.15
C ASP A 125 -3.95 -35.21 -14.37
N ALA A 126 -4.25 -36.41 -14.89
CA ALA A 126 -5.62 -36.86 -15.12
C ALA A 126 -6.41 -37.08 -13.82
N VAL A 127 -5.74 -37.50 -12.74
CA VAL A 127 -6.37 -37.71 -11.43
C VAL A 127 -6.70 -36.37 -10.77
N PHE A 128 -5.78 -35.40 -10.85
CA PHE A 128 -6.01 -34.06 -10.33
C PHE A 128 -7.12 -33.31 -11.08
N ALA A 129 -7.21 -33.48 -12.40
CA ALA A 129 -8.29 -32.89 -13.21
C ALA A 129 -9.68 -33.44 -12.85
N GLN A 130 -9.78 -34.74 -12.52
CA GLN A 130 -11.04 -35.34 -12.07
C GLN A 130 -11.48 -34.81 -10.71
N LEU A 131 -10.55 -34.57 -9.79
CA LEU A 131 -10.87 -34.04 -8.46
C LEU A 131 -11.46 -32.63 -8.53
N PHE A 132 -10.94 -31.77 -9.41
CA PHE A 132 -11.47 -30.41 -9.59
C PHE A 132 -12.82 -30.36 -10.30
N ASN A 133 -13.14 -31.35 -11.13
CA ASN A 133 -14.41 -31.42 -11.85
C ASN A 133 -15.50 -32.18 -11.07
N SER A 134 -15.16 -32.75 -9.90
CA SER A 134 -16.08 -33.52 -9.06
C SER A 134 -16.95 -32.67 -8.13
N ASP A 135 -16.63 -31.38 -7.95
CA ASP A 135 -17.29 -30.52 -6.95
C ASP A 135 -18.23 -29.49 -7.59
N THR A 136 -19.20 -29.99 -8.36
CA THR A 136 -20.33 -29.20 -8.88
C THR A 136 -21.65 -29.79 -8.38
N GLU A 137 -22.08 -29.26 -7.23
CA GLU A 137 -23.44 -28.90 -6.80
C GLU A 137 -24.63 -29.72 -7.32
N GLU A 138 -25.08 -30.74 -6.57
CA GLU A 138 -26.51 -31.12 -6.46
C GLU A 138 -26.80 -31.78 -5.09
N GLU A 139 -26.71 -31.04 -3.98
CA GLU A 139 -27.50 -31.40 -2.79
C GLU A 139 -28.48 -30.26 -2.49
N GLU A 140 -29.75 -30.50 -2.84
CA GLU A 140 -30.89 -29.65 -2.55
C GLU A 140 -31.09 -29.61 -1.03
N PHE A 141 -30.82 -28.45 -0.43
CA PHE A 141 -30.91 -28.20 1.01
C PHE A 141 -32.32 -28.47 1.54
N GLU A 142 -32.51 -29.62 2.18
CA GLU A 142 -33.76 -30.00 2.84
C GLU A 142 -33.92 -29.19 4.14
N GLY A 143 -34.84 -28.23 4.13
CA GLY A 143 -35.10 -27.30 5.23
C GLY A 143 -35.54 -28.01 6.51
N PHE A 144 -35.17 -27.42 7.65
CA PHE A 144 -35.54 -27.89 9.00
C PHE A 144 -37.06 -28.07 9.11
N LEU A 145 -37.50 -29.29 9.42
CA LEU A 145 -38.86 -29.57 9.88
C LEU A 145 -39.01 -29.00 11.31
N ASP A 146 -39.93 -28.07 11.49
CA ASP A 146 -40.38 -27.65 12.82
C ASP A 146 -41.31 -28.75 13.38
N GLU A 147 -40.91 -29.37 14.50
CA GLU A 147 -41.76 -30.26 15.31
C GLU A 147 -42.66 -29.41 16.23
N GLU A 148 -43.99 -29.60 16.14
CA GLU A 148 -44.99 -29.16 17.14
C GLU A 148 -45.38 -30.31 18.06
#